data_AF-A0A6G6WB22-F1
#
_entry.id   AF-A0A6G6WB22-F1
#
_cell.length_a   1.000
_cell.length_b   1.000
_cell.length_c   1.000
_cell.angle_alpha   90.00
_cell.angle_beta   90.00
_cell.angle_gamma   90.00
#
_symmetry.space_group_name_H-M   'P 1'
#
loop_
_entity.id
_entity.type
_entity.pdbx_description
1 polymer ?
#
loop_
_entity_poly.entity_id
_entity_poly.type
_entity_poly.pdbx_seq_one_letter_code
_entity_poly.pdbx_strand_id
1 'polypeptide(L)'
;MTQQTRVLLDVDTGIDDALALLYATATSRLDVVGVSAVVGNVPVDVGARNTAAVLAAVGKASIPVAAGAASSTEGNGPRLGPTNHGPDGLGGVRVGAPGPVGEPHPDAMRLFDVLTSDRPVTVAACAPLTNVAQYTSRPGAERVVLVGGEPVVEDEPEFNVGQDPAAAVAVLEAGLPTTVYPVDLFDTVVASPALVARMQSARTPAARLAGELLGVRRGHVLGDAGALVFLTHPELFEVTTSRMAVVDRRLVPIAASQAGFVVDLVVAVHDPRGGHRLLPLPVLQPPPRRRLRRGRGVLRSPPARLRRPGLRGPPARRARHQEDLTVHPAGLRTSHLPAGDGSRRVSAAVSRVPRPRTAGCRTARRRAVLLRAPRRESPARHGRSGRRGWPPEGGPGRGPDARPRAGPRWTPAGR
;
A
#
# COMPACT_ATOMS: atom_id res chain seq x y z
N MET A 1 -15.94 27.79 5.07
CA MET A 1 -15.56 26.48 5.62
C MET A 1 -14.62 25.84 4.63
N THR A 2 -13.39 25.51 5.03
CA THR A 2 -12.49 24.71 4.18
C THR A 2 -13.16 23.35 3.95
N GLN A 3 -13.33 22.92 2.70
CA GLN A 3 -13.84 21.57 2.44
C GLN A 3 -12.93 20.55 3.13
N GLN A 4 -13.53 19.62 3.88
CA GLN A 4 -12.82 18.50 4.51
C GLN A 4 -12.92 17.28 3.60
N THR A 5 -11.79 16.65 3.29
CA THR A 5 -11.79 15.37 2.60
C THR A 5 -12.18 14.29 3.60
N ARG A 6 -13.30 13.61 3.31
CA ARG A 6 -13.77 12.48 4.10
C ARG A 6 -12.92 11.26 3.80
N VAL A 7 -12.25 10.71 4.81
CA VAL A 7 -11.23 9.69 4.63
C VAL A 7 -11.42 8.48 5.55
N LEU A 8 -11.31 7.29 4.96
CA LEU A 8 -11.06 6.03 5.66
C LEU A 8 -9.59 5.68 5.45
N LEU A 9 -8.84 5.45 6.54
CA LEU A 9 -7.46 4.99 6.47
C LEU A 9 -7.44 3.47 6.58
N ASP A 10 -6.68 2.80 5.72
CA ASP A 10 -6.36 1.37 5.83
C ASP A 10 -4.86 1.23 6.11
N VAL A 11 -4.52 0.70 7.29
CA VAL A 11 -3.18 0.75 7.90
C VAL A 11 -2.72 -0.62 8.38
N ASP A 12 -1.43 -0.81 8.60
CA ASP A 12 -0.84 -1.99 9.24
C ASP A 12 0.02 -1.57 10.43
N THR A 13 -0.58 -0.74 11.30
CA THR A 13 0.10 0.29 12.11
C THR A 13 1.51 -0.03 12.58
N GLY A 14 2.46 0.39 11.74
CA GLY A 14 3.83 0.68 12.04
C GLY A 14 4.05 2.14 12.47
N ILE A 15 5.31 2.53 12.65
CA ILE A 15 5.69 3.89 13.05
C ILE A 15 5.19 4.97 12.06
N ASP A 16 5.28 4.75 10.76
CA ASP A 16 4.80 5.62 9.67
C ASP A 16 3.28 5.74 9.63
N ASP A 17 2.55 4.63 9.73
CA ASP A 17 1.09 4.69 9.87
C ASP A 17 0.68 5.49 11.10
N ALA A 18 1.39 5.33 12.21
CA ALA A 18 1.16 6.11 13.42
C ALA A 18 1.40 7.60 13.16
N LEU A 19 2.46 7.97 12.43
CA LEU A 19 2.69 9.35 11.99
C LEU A 19 1.57 9.85 11.06
N ALA A 20 1.04 9.01 10.17
CA ALA A 20 -0.08 9.33 9.31
C ALA A 20 -1.35 9.60 10.13
N LEU A 21 -1.69 8.73 11.09
CA LEU A 21 -2.82 8.91 12.01
C LEU A 21 -2.71 10.21 12.82
N LEU A 22 -1.51 10.52 13.33
CA LEU A 22 -1.26 11.75 14.09
C LEU A 22 -1.42 12.99 13.21
N TYR A 23 -0.97 12.95 11.97
CA TYR A 23 -1.22 14.02 11.01
C TYR A 23 -2.72 14.17 10.70
N ALA A 24 -3.39 13.06 10.38
CA ALA A 24 -4.77 13.02 9.95
C ALA A 24 -5.73 13.62 10.98
N THR A 25 -5.45 13.35 12.25
CA THR A 25 -6.27 13.82 13.38
C THR A 25 -5.95 15.23 13.84
N ALA A 26 -4.79 15.77 13.47
CA ALA A 26 -4.35 17.12 13.80
C ALA A 26 -4.77 18.17 12.75
N THR A 27 -4.93 17.77 11.49
CA THR A 27 -5.36 18.68 10.41
C THR A 27 -6.88 18.89 10.40
N SER A 28 -7.34 20.10 10.12
CA SER A 28 -8.76 20.39 9.91
C SER A 28 -9.24 20.09 8.48
N ARG A 29 -8.34 19.71 7.57
CA ARG A 29 -8.66 19.43 6.16
C ARG A 29 -9.11 18.00 5.91
N LEU A 30 -8.99 17.10 6.90
CA LEU A 30 -9.46 15.72 6.82
C LEU A 30 -10.58 15.49 7.83
N ASP A 31 -11.60 14.75 7.39
CA ASP A 31 -12.64 14.17 8.23
C ASP A 31 -12.37 12.66 8.29
N VAL A 32 -11.62 12.23 9.30
CA VAL A 32 -11.27 10.81 9.50
C VAL A 32 -12.48 10.09 10.07
N VAL A 33 -13.18 9.35 9.22
CA VAL A 33 -14.46 8.71 9.58
C VAL A 33 -14.29 7.31 10.14
N GLY A 34 -13.14 6.68 9.92
CA GLY A 34 -12.77 5.40 10.48
C GLY A 34 -11.37 4.98 10.06
N VAL A 35 -10.90 3.91 10.70
CA VAL A 35 -9.63 3.28 10.35
C VAL A 35 -9.81 1.77 10.32
N SER A 36 -9.29 1.12 9.29
CA SER A 36 -9.16 -0.34 9.24
C SER A 36 -7.70 -0.75 9.35
N ALA A 37 -7.45 -1.85 10.05
CA ALA A 37 -6.15 -2.48 10.12
C ALA A 37 -6.10 -3.70 9.18
N VAL A 38 -4.96 -3.96 8.57
CA VAL A 38 -4.67 -5.14 7.76
C VAL A 38 -3.34 -5.76 8.22
N VAL A 39 -3.13 -7.04 7.91
CA VAL A 39 -1.82 -7.66 8.10
C VAL A 39 -0.74 -6.97 7.26
N GLY A 40 0.43 -6.75 7.84
CA GLY A 40 1.55 -6.15 7.14
C GLY A 40 2.78 -6.06 8.03
N ASN A 41 3.18 -4.86 8.44
CA ASN A 41 4.30 -4.59 9.35
C ASN A 41 4.19 -5.40 10.65
N VAL A 42 2.97 -5.60 11.13
CA VAL A 42 2.63 -6.39 12.31
C VAL A 42 1.41 -7.29 12.05
N PRO A 43 1.14 -8.30 12.90
CA PRO A 43 -0.15 -9.01 12.88
C PRO A 43 -1.33 -8.03 12.94
N VAL A 44 -2.45 -8.35 12.28
CA VAL A 44 -3.61 -7.44 12.18
C VAL A 44 -4.19 -7.03 13.53
N ASP A 45 -4.16 -7.91 14.53
CA ASP A 45 -4.64 -7.62 15.89
C ASP A 45 -3.70 -6.65 16.63
N VAL A 46 -2.39 -6.77 16.41
CA VAL A 46 -1.40 -5.81 16.91
C VAL A 46 -1.58 -4.47 16.21
N GLY A 47 -1.71 -4.46 14.88
CA GLY A 47 -1.95 -3.24 14.09
C GLY A 47 -3.19 -2.50 14.55
N ALA A 48 -4.33 -3.20 14.69
CA ALA A 48 -5.58 -2.61 15.15
C ALA A 48 -5.50 -2.03 16.57
N ARG A 49 -4.82 -2.74 17.49
CA ARG A 49 -4.57 -2.23 18.86
C ARG A 49 -3.66 -1.00 18.85
N ASN A 50 -2.59 -1.01 18.05
CA ASN A 50 -1.69 0.13 17.89
C ASN A 50 -2.44 1.35 17.35
N THR A 51 -3.26 1.16 16.31
CA THR A 51 -4.13 2.20 15.75
C THR A 51 -5.01 2.83 16.84
N ALA A 52 -5.75 1.99 17.59
CA ALA A 52 -6.66 2.45 18.63
C ALA A 52 -5.91 3.17 19.77
N ALA A 53 -4.74 2.67 20.16
CA ALA A 53 -3.89 3.32 21.16
C ALA A 53 -3.39 4.69 20.70
N VAL A 54 -2.92 4.82 19.44
CA VAL A 54 -2.46 6.10 18.86
C VAL A 54 -3.59 7.12 18.85
N LEU A 55 -4.78 6.72 18.41
CA LEU A 55 -5.97 7.58 18.41
C LEU A 55 -6.37 8.00 19.84
N ALA A 56 -6.36 7.06 20.79
CA ALA A 56 -6.66 7.36 22.18
C ALA A 56 -5.67 8.35 22.80
N ALA A 57 -4.37 8.20 22.53
CA ALA A 57 -3.32 9.08 23.04
C ALA A 57 -3.46 10.55 22.61
N VAL A 58 -4.20 10.82 21.53
CA VAL A 58 -4.48 12.17 21.03
C VAL A 58 -5.94 12.59 21.20
N GLY A 59 -6.71 11.89 22.04
CA GLY A 59 -8.10 12.23 22.37
C GLY A 59 -9.09 11.97 21.23
N LYS A 60 -8.79 10.99 20.37
CA LYS A 60 -9.58 10.63 19.17
C LYS A 60 -10.11 9.20 19.21
N ALA A 61 -10.27 8.62 20.41
CA ALA A 61 -10.79 7.27 20.62
C ALA A 61 -12.21 7.04 20.09
N SER A 62 -12.96 8.09 19.76
CA SER A 62 -14.29 7.98 19.15
C SER A 62 -14.27 7.60 17.67
N ILE A 63 -13.11 7.69 17.00
CA ILE A 63 -12.95 7.24 15.62
C ILE A 63 -12.98 5.71 15.62
N PRO A 64 -13.90 5.06 14.87
CA PRO A 64 -14.01 3.62 14.87
C PRO A 64 -12.78 2.97 14.23
N VAL A 65 -12.24 1.94 14.88
CA VAL A 65 -11.16 1.11 14.38
C VAL A 65 -11.70 -0.30 14.14
N ALA A 66 -11.33 -0.92 13.01
CA ALA A 66 -11.69 -2.29 12.73
C ALA A 66 -10.50 -3.13 12.26
N ALA A 67 -10.39 -4.37 12.73
CA ALA A 67 -9.49 -5.36 12.17
C ALA A 67 -10.06 -5.91 10.86
N GLY A 68 -9.21 -6.02 9.85
CA GLY A 68 -9.50 -6.59 8.54
C GLY A 68 -8.78 -7.91 8.31
N ALA A 69 -8.20 -8.08 7.11
CA ALA A 69 -7.58 -9.34 6.72
C ALA A 69 -6.32 -9.66 7.55
N ALA A 70 -6.27 -10.89 8.08
CA ALA A 70 -5.14 -11.42 8.84
C ALA A 70 -4.05 -12.08 7.97
N SER A 71 -4.32 -12.25 6.68
CA SER A 71 -3.38 -12.75 5.67
C SER A 71 -3.63 -12.03 4.34
N SER A 72 -2.62 -11.95 3.48
CA SER A 72 -2.81 -11.53 2.09
C SER A 72 -3.73 -12.49 1.32
N THR A 73 -4.10 -12.13 0.09
CA THR A 73 -4.86 -12.99 -0.84
C THR A 73 -4.16 -14.33 -1.10
N GLU A 74 -2.82 -14.36 -1.04
CA GLU A 74 -2.01 -15.57 -1.23
C GLU A 74 -1.76 -16.33 0.09
N GLY A 75 -2.29 -15.84 1.22
CA GLY A 75 -2.10 -16.44 2.54
C GLY A 75 -0.82 -16.00 3.27
N ASN A 76 -0.16 -14.93 2.83
CA ASN A 76 1.03 -14.41 3.51
C ASN A 76 0.65 -13.76 4.84
N GLY A 77 1.35 -14.12 5.92
CA GLY A 77 1.22 -13.50 7.23
C GLY A 77 2.00 -12.19 7.34
N PRO A 78 2.16 -11.63 8.55
CA PRO A 78 2.89 -10.38 8.76
C PRO A 78 4.36 -10.50 8.35
N ARG A 79 5.00 -9.35 8.16
CA ARG A 79 6.43 -9.25 7.86
C ARG A 79 7.25 -10.04 8.88
N LEU A 80 8.16 -10.86 8.37
CA LEU A 80 9.06 -11.68 9.19
C LEU A 80 10.42 -11.00 9.33
N GLY A 81 11.08 -11.22 10.48
CA GLY A 81 12.42 -10.71 10.76
C GLY A 81 12.45 -9.28 11.30
N PRO A 82 13.65 -8.70 11.47
CA PRO A 82 13.81 -7.33 11.95
C PRO A 82 13.12 -6.35 10.99
N THR A 83 12.32 -5.44 11.54
CA THR A 83 11.63 -4.39 10.79
C THR A 83 12.06 -3.02 11.29
N ASN A 84 11.84 -1.98 10.48
CA ASN A 84 12.04 -0.59 10.90
C ASN A 84 11.02 -0.12 11.96
N HIS A 85 10.05 -0.97 12.31
CA HIS A 85 8.94 -0.67 13.23
C HIS A 85 9.11 -1.42 14.56
N GLY A 86 10.12 -2.29 14.70
CA GLY A 86 10.29 -3.13 15.89
C GLY A 86 9.23 -4.24 16.00
N PRO A 87 9.35 -5.12 17.02
CA PRO A 87 8.45 -6.26 17.20
C PRO A 87 7.03 -5.85 17.65
N ASP A 88 6.87 -4.66 18.21
CA ASP A 88 5.59 -4.08 18.62
C ASP A 88 4.95 -3.18 17.56
N GLY A 89 5.65 -2.92 16.44
CA GLY A 89 5.21 -2.00 15.38
C GLY A 89 5.45 -0.52 15.69
N LEU A 90 5.88 -0.16 16.89
CA LEU A 90 6.03 1.23 17.34
C LEU A 90 7.45 1.56 17.83
N GLY A 91 8.41 0.68 17.57
CA GLY A 91 9.81 0.87 17.90
C GLY A 91 10.08 0.96 19.41
N GLY A 92 9.22 0.36 20.23
CA GLY A 92 9.27 0.46 21.68
C GLY A 92 8.76 1.78 22.26
N VAL A 93 8.24 2.69 21.42
CA VAL A 93 7.62 3.94 21.88
C VAL A 93 6.33 3.62 22.62
N ARG A 94 6.24 4.08 23.86
CA ARG A 94 5.04 3.93 24.67
C ARG A 94 4.00 4.96 24.26
N VAL A 95 3.09 4.55 23.40
CA VAL A 95 1.83 5.28 23.21
C VAL A 95 1.06 5.21 24.54
N GLY A 96 0.69 6.37 25.09
CA GLY A 96 0.35 6.56 26.51
C GLY A 96 -0.65 5.57 27.13
N ALA A 97 -0.74 5.59 28.47
CA ALA A 97 -1.59 4.68 29.23
C ALA A 97 -3.04 4.66 28.71
N PRO A 98 -3.67 3.48 28.64
CA PRO A 98 -5.00 3.34 28.05
C PRO A 98 -5.99 4.18 28.87
N GLY A 99 -6.48 5.27 28.28
CA GLY A 99 -7.91 5.51 28.39
C GLY A 99 -8.64 4.27 27.85
N PRO A 100 -9.94 4.06 28.12
CA PRO A 100 -10.64 2.88 27.58
C PRO A 100 -10.42 2.82 26.06
N VAL A 101 -9.50 1.96 25.63
CA VAL A 101 -9.25 1.67 24.24
C VAL A 101 -10.43 0.81 23.87
N GLY A 102 -11.32 1.36 23.05
CA GLY A 102 -12.38 0.53 22.48
C GLY A 102 -11.71 -0.64 21.75
N GLU A 103 -12.16 -1.86 22.05
CA GLU A 103 -11.71 -3.02 21.30
C GLU A 103 -12.02 -2.79 19.80
N PRO A 104 -11.04 -2.95 18.90
CA PRO A 104 -11.29 -2.82 17.48
C PRO A 104 -12.44 -3.74 17.04
N HIS A 105 -13.31 -3.23 16.17
CA HIS A 105 -14.37 -4.05 15.58
C HIS A 105 -13.73 -5.18 14.76
N PRO A 106 -14.18 -6.45 14.85
CA PRO A 106 -13.52 -7.57 14.17
C PRO A 106 -13.78 -7.64 12.65
N ASP A 107 -14.37 -6.60 12.06
CA ASP A 107 -14.89 -6.65 10.69
C ASP A 107 -14.78 -5.26 10.03
N ALA A 108 -13.66 -5.05 9.35
CA ALA A 108 -13.38 -3.85 8.57
C ALA A 108 -14.34 -3.66 7.39
N MET A 109 -14.88 -4.75 6.85
CA MET A 109 -15.84 -4.73 5.76
C MET A 109 -17.19 -4.16 6.21
N ARG A 110 -17.68 -4.58 7.38
CA ARG A 110 -18.86 -4.00 8.00
C ARG A 110 -18.65 -2.53 8.35
N LEU A 111 -17.47 -2.17 8.85
CA LEU A 111 -17.14 -0.76 9.11
C LEU A 111 -17.26 0.06 7.82
N PHE A 112 -16.64 -0.39 6.73
CA PHE A 112 -16.74 0.25 5.43
C PHE A 112 -18.20 0.45 5.00
N ASP A 113 -19.01 -0.60 5.02
CA ASP A 113 -20.42 -0.54 4.57
C ASP A 113 -21.24 0.46 5.41
N VAL A 114 -20.99 0.56 6.72
CA VAL A 114 -21.64 1.55 7.58
C VAL A 114 -21.18 2.96 7.22
N LEU A 115 -19.86 3.16 7.08
CA LEU A 115 -19.29 4.46 6.75
C LEU A 115 -19.72 4.94 5.37
N THR A 116 -19.98 4.05 4.41
CA THR A 116 -20.33 4.45 3.04
C THR A 116 -21.83 4.43 2.73
N SER A 117 -22.66 4.13 3.74
CA SER A 117 -24.11 3.98 3.58
C SER A 117 -24.82 5.25 3.11
N ASP A 118 -24.29 6.43 3.44
CA ASP A 118 -24.89 7.74 3.14
C ASP A 118 -24.15 8.48 2.02
N ARG A 119 -22.82 8.40 2.01
CA ARG A 119 -21.96 9.09 1.04
C ARG A 119 -20.63 8.35 0.90
N PRO A 120 -19.93 8.50 -0.24
CA PRO A 120 -18.68 7.79 -0.45
C PRO A 120 -17.54 8.32 0.43
N VAL A 121 -16.41 7.61 0.46
CA VAL A 121 -15.17 7.96 1.16
C VAL A 121 -13.98 7.95 0.22
N THR A 122 -13.02 8.82 0.47
CA THR A 122 -11.65 8.62 -0.02
C THR A 122 -10.99 7.54 0.83
N VAL A 123 -10.38 6.54 0.19
CA VAL A 123 -9.61 5.50 0.88
C VAL A 123 -8.13 5.88 0.83
N ALA A 124 -7.52 6.13 1.98
CA ALA A 124 -6.07 6.26 2.11
C ALA A 124 -5.49 4.89 2.49
N ALA A 125 -4.91 4.21 1.50
CA ALA A 125 -4.37 2.87 1.62
C ALA A 125 -2.88 2.95 1.96
N CYS A 126 -2.55 2.87 3.24
CA CYS A 126 -1.20 2.98 3.78
C CYS A 126 -0.49 1.61 3.93
N ALA A 127 -1.20 0.52 3.65
CA ALA A 127 -0.80 -0.84 3.97
C ALA A 127 -1.05 -1.82 2.79
N PRO A 128 -0.74 -3.13 2.92
CA PRO A 128 -1.08 -4.13 1.93
C PRO A 128 -2.56 -4.08 1.53
N LEU A 129 -2.85 -4.12 0.24
CA LEU A 129 -4.13 -3.69 -0.32
C LEU A 129 -5.29 -4.69 -0.14
N THR A 130 -5.15 -5.70 0.72
CA THR A 130 -6.08 -6.83 0.86
C THR A 130 -7.48 -6.37 1.28
N ASN A 131 -7.59 -5.42 2.22
CA ASN A 131 -8.88 -4.82 2.58
C ASN A 131 -9.40 -3.91 1.46
N VAL A 132 -8.51 -3.11 0.86
CA VAL A 132 -8.85 -2.12 -0.18
C VAL A 132 -9.39 -2.79 -1.44
N ALA A 133 -8.87 -3.95 -1.83
CA ALA A 133 -9.42 -4.74 -2.93
C ALA A 133 -10.89 -5.11 -2.70
N GLN A 134 -11.28 -5.36 -1.45
CA GLN A 134 -12.68 -5.61 -1.10
C GLN A 134 -13.50 -4.31 -1.07
N TYR A 135 -12.98 -3.21 -0.52
CA TYR A 135 -13.65 -1.90 -0.53
C TYR A 135 -13.99 -1.43 -1.95
N THR A 136 -13.03 -1.56 -2.87
CA THR A 136 -13.18 -1.11 -4.25
C THR A 136 -14.15 -1.99 -5.07
N SER A 137 -14.41 -3.21 -4.63
CA SER A 137 -15.46 -4.08 -5.20
C SER A 137 -16.88 -3.72 -4.73
N ARG A 138 -17.01 -2.77 -3.80
CA ARG A 138 -18.27 -2.35 -3.16
C ARG A 138 -18.62 -0.91 -3.50
N PRO A 139 -19.91 -0.52 -3.39
CA PRO A 139 -20.27 0.88 -3.52
C PRO A 139 -19.66 1.70 -2.37
N GLY A 140 -19.28 2.94 -2.67
CA GLY A 140 -18.93 3.93 -1.64
C GLY A 140 -17.45 4.28 -1.52
N ALA A 141 -16.54 3.61 -2.22
CA ALA A 141 -15.19 4.13 -2.41
C ALA A 141 -15.22 5.19 -3.52
N GLU A 142 -14.84 6.43 -3.21
CA GLU A 142 -14.81 7.54 -4.17
C GLU A 142 -13.53 7.52 -5.01
N ARG A 143 -12.39 7.38 -4.31
CA ARG A 143 -11.04 7.35 -4.87
C ARG A 143 -10.11 6.63 -3.91
N VAL A 144 -8.97 6.20 -4.42
CA VAL A 144 -7.90 5.58 -3.63
C VAL A 144 -6.65 6.46 -3.69
N VAL A 145 -6.05 6.72 -2.53
CA VAL A 145 -4.66 7.20 -2.45
C VAL A 145 -3.85 6.07 -1.85
N LEU A 146 -3.06 5.45 -2.69
CA LEU A 146 -2.26 4.27 -2.41
C LEU A 146 -0.84 4.69 -2.05
N VAL A 147 -0.37 4.23 -0.91
CA VAL A 147 1.02 4.26 -0.47
C VAL A 147 1.66 2.97 -0.94
N GLY A 148 2.49 3.04 -1.97
CA GLY A 148 3.25 1.92 -2.47
C GLY A 148 3.60 2.07 -3.95
N GLY A 149 4.21 1.02 -4.50
CA GLY A 149 4.80 1.07 -5.84
C GLY A 149 6.16 1.74 -5.88
N GLU A 150 6.93 1.35 -6.90
CA GLU A 150 8.35 1.65 -7.06
C GLU A 150 8.64 2.06 -8.51
N PRO A 151 8.46 3.33 -8.88
CA PRO A 151 8.84 3.79 -10.21
C PRO A 151 10.31 3.57 -10.56
N VAL A 152 11.22 3.63 -9.59
CA VAL A 152 12.59 3.14 -9.71
C VAL A 152 12.64 1.75 -9.09
N VAL A 153 12.91 0.75 -9.92
CA VAL A 153 12.97 -0.65 -9.47
C VAL A 153 14.26 -0.88 -8.70
N GLU A 154 14.12 -1.37 -7.47
CA GLU A 154 15.20 -1.79 -6.59
C GLU A 154 15.20 -3.33 -6.43
N ASP A 155 16.20 -3.87 -5.70
CA ASP A 155 16.41 -5.31 -5.57
C ASP A 155 15.21 -6.06 -4.95
N GLU A 156 14.55 -5.48 -3.94
CA GLU A 156 13.36 -6.02 -3.29
C GLU A 156 12.11 -5.25 -3.69
N PRO A 157 10.96 -5.93 -3.91
CA PRO A 157 9.69 -5.24 -4.17
C PRO A 157 9.33 -4.28 -3.04
N GLU A 158 8.67 -3.17 -3.39
CA GLU A 158 7.99 -2.31 -2.43
C GLU A 158 7.03 -3.16 -1.57
N PHE A 159 6.98 -2.89 -0.27
CA PHE A 159 6.36 -3.79 0.68
C PHE A 159 4.86 -4.00 0.48
N ASN A 160 4.07 -2.94 0.39
CA ASN A 160 2.62 -3.02 0.39
C ASN A 160 2.09 -3.77 -0.83
N VAL A 161 2.58 -3.41 -2.02
CA VAL A 161 2.27 -4.13 -3.26
C VAL A 161 2.93 -5.51 -3.27
N GLY A 162 4.18 -5.59 -2.80
CA GLY A 162 4.95 -6.81 -2.72
C GLY A 162 4.34 -7.86 -1.80
N GLN A 163 3.53 -7.46 -0.82
CA GLN A 163 2.87 -8.35 0.13
C GLN A 163 1.58 -8.98 -0.46
N ASP A 164 0.79 -8.19 -1.19
CA ASP A 164 -0.43 -8.64 -1.86
C ASP A 164 -0.58 -8.07 -3.29
N PRO A 165 0.17 -8.61 -4.27
CA PRO A 165 0.12 -8.14 -5.64
C PRO A 165 -1.21 -8.43 -6.33
N ALA A 166 -1.92 -9.49 -5.91
CA ALA A 166 -3.24 -9.80 -6.44
C ALA A 166 -4.28 -8.75 -6.01
N ALA A 167 -4.22 -8.32 -4.74
CA ALA A 167 -5.06 -7.21 -4.27
C ALA A 167 -4.73 -5.89 -4.98
N ALA A 168 -3.44 -5.62 -5.25
CA ALA A 168 -3.04 -4.44 -6.01
C ALA A 168 -3.66 -4.42 -7.42
N VAL A 169 -3.67 -5.55 -8.12
CA VAL A 169 -4.36 -5.68 -9.42
C VAL A 169 -5.86 -5.43 -9.26
N ALA A 170 -6.52 -6.04 -8.26
CA ALA A 170 -7.95 -5.88 -8.05
C ALA A 170 -8.36 -4.42 -7.78
N VAL A 171 -7.57 -3.69 -6.97
CA VAL A 171 -7.80 -2.25 -6.72
C VAL A 171 -7.72 -1.44 -8.01
N LEU A 172 -6.73 -1.70 -8.86
CA LEU A 172 -6.56 -0.99 -10.13
C LEU A 172 -7.64 -1.38 -11.17
N GLU A 173 -8.07 -2.63 -11.17
CA GLU A 173 -9.14 -3.14 -12.03
C GLU A 173 -10.52 -2.55 -11.71
N ALA A 174 -10.74 -2.10 -10.46
CA ALA A 174 -11.98 -1.46 -10.04
C ALA A 174 -12.23 -0.12 -10.78
N GLY A 175 -11.20 0.49 -11.37
CA GLY A 175 -11.34 1.68 -12.22
C GLY A 175 -11.68 2.97 -11.47
N LEU A 176 -11.52 2.99 -10.15
CA LEU A 176 -11.66 4.21 -9.35
C LEU A 176 -10.49 5.17 -9.60
N PRO A 177 -10.70 6.49 -9.49
CA PRO A 177 -9.60 7.45 -9.47
C PRO A 177 -8.57 7.02 -8.42
N THR A 178 -7.36 6.74 -8.87
CA THR A 178 -6.30 6.18 -8.02
C THR A 178 -5.06 7.06 -8.12
N THR A 179 -4.58 7.51 -6.98
CA THR A 179 -3.27 8.16 -6.86
C THR A 179 -2.28 7.20 -6.22
N VAL A 180 -1.10 7.07 -6.84
CA VAL A 180 0.03 6.33 -6.30
C VAL A 180 1.02 7.36 -5.72
N TYR A 181 1.13 7.37 -4.41
CA TYR A 181 2.27 7.94 -3.69
C TYR A 181 3.31 6.81 -3.68
N PRO A 182 4.51 6.94 -4.30
CA PRO A 182 5.48 5.83 -4.41
C PRO A 182 6.58 5.84 -3.34
N VAL A 183 7.20 4.68 -3.07
CA VAL A 183 8.27 4.51 -2.05
C VAL A 183 9.46 5.43 -2.29
N ASP A 184 9.81 5.65 -3.56
CA ASP A 184 10.83 6.59 -4.02
C ASP A 184 10.64 8.00 -3.46
N LEU A 185 9.38 8.40 -3.23
CA LEU A 185 9.05 9.68 -2.60
C LEU A 185 9.10 9.59 -1.08
N PHE A 186 8.61 8.50 -0.51
CA PHE A 186 8.45 8.31 0.94
C PHE A 186 9.76 8.49 1.67
N ASP A 187 10.80 7.85 1.13
CA ASP A 187 12.13 7.79 1.75
C ASP A 187 12.89 9.12 1.63
N THR A 188 12.36 10.06 0.85
CA THR A 188 12.99 11.38 0.69
C THR A 188 12.49 12.40 1.71
N VAL A 189 11.28 12.26 2.24
CA VAL A 189 10.72 13.29 3.13
C VAL A 189 11.14 13.02 4.57
N VAL A 190 12.12 13.77 5.04
CA VAL A 190 12.81 13.55 6.32
C VAL A 190 12.60 14.72 7.28
N ALA A 191 12.28 14.42 8.54
CA ALA A 191 12.29 15.40 9.61
C ALA A 191 13.72 15.67 10.09
N SER A 192 14.12 16.95 10.11
CA SER A 192 15.44 17.32 10.62
C SER A 192 15.56 16.96 12.12
N PRO A 193 16.77 16.63 12.63
CA PRO A 193 16.97 16.35 14.05
C PRO A 193 16.46 17.49 14.96
N ALA A 194 16.62 18.74 14.52
CA ALA A 194 16.10 19.91 15.24
C ALA A 194 14.57 19.93 15.29
N LEU A 195 13.89 19.53 14.20
CA LEU A 195 12.44 19.39 14.17
C LEU A 195 11.98 18.28 15.11
N VAL A 196 12.64 17.12 15.09
CA VAL A 196 12.34 15.99 15.97
C VAL A 196 12.46 16.39 17.45
N ALA A 197 13.58 17.02 17.84
CA ALA A 197 13.78 17.50 19.22
C ALA A 197 12.71 18.52 19.64
N ARG A 198 12.33 19.43 18.74
CA ARG A 198 11.25 20.39 18.96
C ARG A 198 9.89 19.71 19.15
N MET A 199 9.61 18.67 18.36
CA MET A 199 8.40 17.87 18.46
C MET A 199 8.35 17.10 19.79
N GLN A 200 9.45 16.46 20.20
CA GLN A 200 9.56 15.77 21.50
C GLN A 200 9.33 16.72 22.69
N SER A 201 9.70 17.99 22.55
CA SER A 201 9.48 19.02 23.57
C SER A 201 8.10 19.71 23.48
N ALA A 202 7.25 19.30 22.53
CA ALA A 202 5.97 19.97 22.30
C ALA A 202 4.96 19.71 23.43
N ARG A 203 4.10 20.70 23.67
CA ARG A 203 2.99 20.61 24.64
C ARG A 203 1.81 19.80 24.10
N THR A 204 1.65 19.71 22.78
CA THR A 204 0.57 18.96 22.15
C THR A 204 0.90 17.45 22.15
N PRO A 205 0.00 16.58 22.65
CA PRO A 205 0.24 15.13 22.69
C PRO A 205 0.62 14.55 21.33
N ALA A 206 -0.08 14.98 20.27
CA ALA A 206 0.17 14.50 18.91
C ALA A 206 1.58 14.82 18.41
N ALA A 207 2.07 16.06 18.62
CA ALA A 207 3.41 16.43 18.17
C ALA A 207 4.49 15.75 19.01
N ARG A 208 4.27 15.61 20.32
CA ARG A 208 5.19 14.88 21.21
C ARG A 208 5.35 13.43 20.79
N LEU A 209 4.23 12.73 20.62
CA LEU A 209 4.24 11.32 20.20
C LEU A 209 4.87 11.16 18.81
N ALA A 210 4.56 12.04 17.87
CA ALA A 210 5.20 12.03 16.56
C ALA A 210 6.73 12.24 16.66
N GLY A 211 7.19 13.11 17.58
CA GLY A 211 8.62 13.30 17.85
C GLY A 211 9.31 12.09 18.48
N GLU A 212 8.61 11.36 19.36
CA GLU A 212 9.12 10.10 19.95
C GLU A 212 9.25 9.01 18.88
N LEU A 213 8.20 8.82 18.08
CA LEU A 213 8.16 7.90 16.95
C LEU A 213 9.25 8.19 15.90
N LEU A 214 9.40 9.46 15.50
CA LEU A 214 10.47 9.88 14.59
C LEU A 214 11.87 9.67 15.19
N GLY A 215 12.02 9.80 16.51
CA GLY A 215 13.30 9.63 17.19
C GLY A 215 13.83 8.19 17.18
N VAL A 216 12.95 7.20 17.09
CA VAL A 216 13.32 5.78 16.97
C VAL A 216 13.31 5.28 15.53
N ARG A 217 12.67 6.02 14.61
CA ARG A 217 12.60 5.68 13.19
C ARG A 217 13.91 5.99 12.48
N ARG A 218 14.46 5.01 11.77
CA ARG A 218 15.70 5.18 10.99
C ARG A 218 15.56 6.34 10.00
N GLY A 219 16.50 7.28 10.05
CA GLY A 219 16.57 8.41 9.13
C GLY A 219 15.45 9.46 9.28
N HIS A 220 14.59 9.35 10.28
CA HIS A 220 13.47 10.28 10.54
C HIS A 220 12.54 10.49 9.31
N VAL A 221 12.40 9.47 8.47
CA VAL A 221 11.51 9.52 7.30
C VAL A 221 10.05 9.59 7.75
N LEU A 222 9.24 10.43 7.10
CA LEU A 222 7.82 10.59 7.41
C LEU A 222 6.97 9.38 6.98
N GLY A 223 7.36 8.71 5.88
CA GLY A 223 6.61 7.59 5.33
C GLY A 223 5.19 7.99 4.90
N ASP A 224 4.21 7.18 5.28
CA ASP A 224 2.81 7.23 4.86
C ASP A 224 2.11 8.56 5.15
N ALA A 225 2.58 9.30 6.15
CA ALA A 225 2.06 10.64 6.45
C ALA A 225 2.12 11.56 5.21
N GLY A 226 3.08 11.34 4.31
CA GLY A 226 3.19 12.08 3.06
C GLY A 226 1.97 11.95 2.14
N ALA A 227 1.30 10.79 2.09
CA ALA A 227 0.08 10.61 1.30
C ALA A 227 -1.10 11.42 1.85
N LEU A 228 -1.18 11.59 3.17
CA LEU A 228 -2.21 12.41 3.79
C LEU A 228 -1.89 13.91 3.66
N VAL A 229 -0.61 14.27 3.68
CA VAL A 229 -0.17 15.62 3.32
C VAL A 229 -0.55 15.92 1.86
N PHE A 230 -0.38 14.97 0.94
CA PHE A 230 -0.86 15.11 -0.44
C PHE A 230 -2.37 15.37 -0.54
N LEU A 231 -3.19 14.62 0.22
CA LEU A 231 -4.64 14.83 0.23
C LEU A 231 -5.07 16.22 0.72
N THR A 232 -4.26 16.83 1.58
CA THR A 232 -4.61 18.10 2.23
C THR A 232 -3.93 19.30 1.61
N HIS A 233 -2.76 19.11 1.00
CA HIS A 233 -1.91 20.13 0.40
C HIS A 233 -1.38 19.65 -0.96
N PRO A 234 -2.27 19.31 -1.92
CA PRO A 234 -1.85 18.80 -3.22
C PRO A 234 -0.97 19.79 -3.99
N GLU A 235 -1.04 21.09 -3.68
CA GLU A 235 -0.19 22.14 -4.24
C GLU A 235 1.31 21.96 -3.93
N LEU A 236 1.65 21.16 -2.92
CA LEU A 236 3.04 20.85 -2.59
C LEU A 236 3.62 19.74 -3.48
N PHE A 237 2.82 19.12 -4.35
CA PHE A 237 3.22 17.94 -5.09
C PHE A 237 3.06 18.14 -6.60
N GLU A 238 3.99 17.55 -7.36
CA GLU A 238 3.80 17.35 -8.78
C GLU A 238 3.17 15.97 -9.02
N VAL A 239 2.17 15.93 -9.90
CA VAL A 239 1.46 14.72 -10.26
C VAL A 239 1.46 14.56 -11.77
N THR A 240 1.71 13.34 -12.25
CA THR A 240 1.58 12.99 -13.67
C THR A 240 0.61 11.84 -13.85
N THR A 241 -0.14 11.84 -14.94
CA THR A 241 -0.90 10.65 -15.33
C THR A 241 0.06 9.62 -15.91
N SER A 242 0.12 8.45 -15.27
CA SER A 242 1.01 7.35 -15.66
C SER A 242 0.21 6.09 -15.99
N ARG A 243 0.77 5.25 -16.87
CA ARG A 243 0.30 3.88 -17.06
C ARG A 243 1.18 2.96 -16.23
N MET A 244 0.58 2.21 -15.32
CA MET A 244 1.28 1.30 -14.43
C MET A 244 0.77 -0.14 -14.57
N ALA A 245 1.59 -1.12 -14.19
CA ALA A 245 1.17 -2.51 -14.05
C ALA A 245 1.85 -3.16 -12.86
N VAL A 246 1.21 -4.21 -12.34
CA VAL A 246 1.81 -5.09 -11.35
C VAL A 246 2.62 -6.17 -12.09
N VAL A 247 3.95 -6.12 -11.97
CA VAL A 247 4.88 -7.06 -12.61
C VAL A 247 5.84 -7.58 -11.55
N ASP A 248 5.98 -8.90 -11.43
CA ASP A 248 6.89 -9.53 -10.46
C ASP A 248 6.76 -8.96 -9.04
N ARG A 249 5.49 -8.81 -8.60
CA ARG A 249 5.07 -8.25 -7.30
C ARG A 249 5.32 -6.75 -7.12
N ARG A 250 5.59 -6.01 -8.18
CA ARG A 250 5.91 -4.57 -8.15
C ARG A 250 4.89 -3.76 -8.93
N LEU A 251 4.47 -2.62 -8.40
CA LEU A 251 3.66 -1.66 -9.16
C LEU A 251 4.59 -0.65 -9.82
N VAL A 252 4.78 -0.79 -11.14
CA VAL A 252 5.79 -0.05 -11.90
C VAL A 252 5.18 0.67 -13.11
N PRO A 253 5.74 1.81 -13.55
CA PRO A 253 5.40 2.44 -14.81
C PRO A 253 5.69 1.52 -16.01
N ILE A 254 4.83 1.55 -17.01
CA ILE A 254 4.99 0.80 -18.28
C ILE A 254 4.79 1.73 -19.48
N ALA A 255 5.22 1.28 -20.66
CA ALA A 255 5.02 2.04 -21.88
C ALA A 255 3.53 2.22 -22.19
N ALA A 256 3.16 3.37 -22.75
CA ALA A 256 1.76 3.68 -23.10
C ALA A 256 1.11 2.69 -24.08
N SER A 257 1.92 1.96 -24.86
CA SER A 257 1.47 0.92 -25.79
C SER A 257 1.18 -0.44 -25.12
N GLN A 258 1.64 -0.65 -23.89
CA GLN A 258 1.42 -1.88 -23.15
C GLN A 258 0.08 -1.82 -22.40
N ALA A 259 -0.51 -2.98 -22.14
CA ALA A 259 -1.72 -3.08 -21.33
C ALA A 259 -1.37 -2.82 -19.85
N GLY A 260 -2.17 -1.98 -19.20
CA GLY A 260 -2.01 -1.63 -17.78
C GLY A 260 -3.04 -0.58 -17.37
N PHE A 261 -2.88 -0.05 -16.16
CA PHE A 261 -3.85 0.79 -15.48
C PHE A 261 -3.42 2.26 -15.52
N VAL A 262 -4.36 3.18 -15.71
CA VAL A 262 -4.07 4.61 -15.72
C VAL A 262 -4.30 5.16 -14.32
N VAL A 263 -3.28 5.78 -13.75
CA VAL A 263 -3.31 6.34 -12.39
C VAL A 263 -2.67 7.72 -12.37
N ASP A 264 -2.96 8.49 -11.34
CA ASP A 264 -2.18 9.67 -10.97
C ASP A 264 -0.94 9.21 -10.19
N LEU A 265 0.25 9.49 -10.67
CA LEU A 265 1.50 9.18 -9.99
C LEU A 265 2.09 10.46 -9.40
N VAL A 266 2.35 10.47 -8.10
CA VAL A 266 3.06 11.58 -7.45
C VAL A 266 4.55 11.48 -7.80
N VAL A 267 5.10 12.53 -8.39
CA VAL A 267 6.45 12.51 -8.97
C VAL A 267 7.44 13.43 -8.27
N ALA A 268 6.96 14.40 -7.50
CA ALA A 268 7.82 15.29 -6.73
C ALA A 268 7.07 15.90 -5.54
N VAL A 269 7.84 16.43 -4.60
CA VAL A 269 7.36 17.29 -3.52
C VAL A 269 8.21 18.57 -3.46
N HIS A 270 7.55 19.70 -3.30
CA HIS A 270 8.17 21.01 -3.22
C HIS A 270 8.35 21.42 -1.76
N ASP A 271 9.54 21.93 -1.41
CA ASP A 271 9.73 22.67 -0.18
C ASP A 271 9.31 24.13 -0.40
N PRO A 272 8.22 24.60 0.21
CA PRO A 272 7.75 25.97 0.07
C PRO A 272 8.76 27.01 0.61
N ARG A 273 9.82 26.58 1.33
CA ARG A 273 10.92 27.44 1.80
C ARG A 273 12.04 27.64 0.78
N GLY A 274 11.89 27.16 -0.46
CA GLY A 274 12.74 27.53 -1.59
C GLY A 274 13.58 26.41 -2.19
N GLY A 275 13.19 25.14 -2.00
CA GLY A 275 13.87 23.99 -2.61
C GLY A 275 12.89 23.11 -3.40
N HIS A 276 13.12 22.91 -4.69
CA HIS A 276 12.41 21.88 -5.45
C HIS A 276 13.16 20.56 -5.28
N ARG A 277 12.49 19.53 -4.74
CA ARG A 277 13.03 18.17 -4.76
C ARG A 277 12.27 17.34 -5.78
N LEU A 278 12.78 17.35 -7.01
CA LEU A 278 12.36 16.43 -8.05
C LEU A 278 12.95 15.06 -7.73
N LEU A 279 12.13 14.02 -7.75
CA LEU A 279 12.64 12.66 -7.71
C LEU A 279 13.43 12.38 -9.01
N PRO A 280 14.49 11.57 -8.95
CA PRO A 280 15.11 11.02 -10.15
C PRO A 280 14.22 9.91 -10.72
N LEU A 281 12.99 10.23 -11.10
CA LEU A 281 12.17 9.28 -11.82
C LEU A 281 12.76 9.11 -13.23
N PRO A 282 12.90 7.87 -13.74
CA PRO A 282 13.16 7.69 -15.15
C PRO A 282 11.98 8.32 -15.89
N VAL A 283 12.23 9.45 -16.53
CA VAL A 283 11.28 10.04 -17.47
C VAL A 283 11.09 8.99 -18.55
N LEU A 284 10.03 8.19 -18.46
CA LEU A 284 9.52 7.44 -19.60
C LEU A 284 9.10 8.50 -20.61
N GLN A 285 10.04 8.87 -21.49
CA GLN A 285 9.78 9.87 -22.51
C GLN A 285 8.54 9.42 -23.29
N PRO A 286 7.52 10.28 -23.45
CA PRO A 286 6.45 9.97 -24.36
C PRO A 286 7.08 9.73 -25.74
N PRO A 287 6.68 8.68 -26.48
CA PRO A 287 7.28 8.41 -27.78
C PRO A 287 7.14 9.67 -28.65
N PRO A 288 8.17 10.03 -29.43
CA PRO A 288 8.11 11.20 -30.29
C PRO A 288 6.87 11.08 -31.17
N ARG A 289 6.03 12.13 -31.18
CA ARG A 289 4.87 12.21 -32.08
C ARG A 289 5.38 11.98 -33.50
N ARG A 290 5.21 10.76 -34.02
CA ARG A 290 5.44 10.49 -35.44
C ARG A 290 4.46 11.38 -36.19
N ARG A 291 4.96 12.49 -36.74
CA ARG A 291 4.27 13.17 -37.82
C ARG A 291 4.07 12.11 -38.89
N LEU A 292 2.82 11.71 -39.11
CA LEU A 292 2.42 10.97 -40.30
C LEU A 292 2.80 11.83 -41.50
N ARG A 293 4.02 11.66 -42.01
CA ARG A 293 4.34 12.05 -43.38
C ARG A 293 3.45 11.18 -44.25
N ARG A 294 2.44 11.81 -44.86
CA ARG A 294 1.68 11.23 -45.98
C ARG A 294 2.66 11.00 -47.14
N GLY A 295 3.41 9.90 -47.08
CA GLY A 295 4.21 9.41 -48.19
C GLY A 295 3.34 8.48 -49.02
N ARG A 296 2.96 8.92 -50.24
CA ARG A 296 2.45 8.03 -51.27
C ARG A 296 3.57 7.05 -51.62
N GLY A 297 3.45 5.81 -51.19
CA GLY A 297 4.40 4.73 -51.46
C GLY A 297 3.68 3.48 -51.93
N VAL A 298 3.89 3.13 -53.19
CA VAL A 298 3.32 2.00 -53.92
C VAL A 298 3.67 0.67 -53.23
N LEU A 299 2.68 -0.20 -53.00
CA LEU A 299 2.90 -1.57 -52.55
C LEU A 299 3.67 -2.36 -53.62
N ARG A 300 4.81 -2.95 -53.24
CA ARG A 300 5.38 -4.11 -53.93
C ARG A 300 5.57 -5.24 -52.92
N SER A 301 4.93 -6.37 -53.21
CA SER A 301 5.02 -7.62 -52.44
C SER A 301 6.40 -8.27 -52.57
N PRO A 302 6.96 -8.90 -51.52
CA PRO A 302 8.18 -9.69 -51.64
C PRO A 302 7.86 -11.18 -51.95
N PRO A 303 8.74 -11.92 -52.64
CA PRO A 303 8.53 -13.33 -52.93
C PRO A 303 8.98 -14.23 -51.77
N ALA A 304 8.23 -15.31 -51.56
CA ALA A 304 8.53 -16.38 -50.62
C ALA A 304 9.69 -17.26 -51.10
N ARG A 305 10.63 -17.60 -50.21
CA ARG A 305 11.47 -18.79 -50.35
C ARG A 305 11.60 -19.52 -49.01
N LEU A 306 11.07 -20.75 -49.01
CA LEU A 306 11.27 -21.80 -48.02
C LEU A 306 12.71 -22.34 -48.10
N ARG A 307 13.41 -22.45 -46.96
CA ARG A 307 14.47 -23.44 -46.75
C ARG A 307 14.42 -24.00 -45.32
N ARG A 308 14.51 -25.33 -45.24
CA ARG A 308 14.47 -26.18 -44.04
C ARG A 308 15.74 -26.01 -43.17
N PRO A 309 15.68 -26.23 -41.84
CA PRO A 309 16.87 -26.36 -41.01
C PRO A 309 17.32 -27.83 -40.87
N GLY A 310 18.60 -28.07 -41.14
CA GLY A 310 19.33 -29.29 -40.81
C GLY A 310 20.05 -29.14 -39.46
N LEU A 311 20.05 -30.23 -38.71
CA LEU A 311 20.73 -30.44 -37.42
C LEU A 311 22.26 -30.36 -37.56
N ARG A 312 22.95 -29.75 -36.59
CA ARG A 312 24.27 -30.17 -36.03
C ARG A 312 24.64 -29.35 -34.78
N GLY A 313 25.23 -30.05 -33.81
CA GLY A 313 25.43 -29.64 -32.41
C GLY A 313 26.59 -28.67 -32.11
N PRO A 314 26.90 -28.46 -30.81
CA PRO A 314 27.76 -27.36 -30.37
C PRO A 314 29.25 -27.78 -30.31
N PRO A 315 30.20 -26.85 -30.57
CA PRO A 315 31.59 -27.07 -30.20
C PRO A 315 31.92 -26.46 -28.82
N ALA A 316 33.01 -27.00 -28.27
CA ALA A 316 33.42 -26.97 -26.88
C ALA A 316 34.24 -25.74 -26.45
N ARG A 317 34.36 -25.66 -25.13
CA ARG A 317 35.22 -24.84 -24.25
C ARG A 317 36.60 -24.47 -24.81
N ARG A 318 37.03 -23.24 -24.52
CA ARG A 318 38.42 -22.92 -24.15
C ARG A 318 38.46 -21.90 -23.01
N ALA A 319 39.40 -22.15 -22.10
CA ALA A 319 39.72 -21.41 -20.90
C ALA A 319 40.74 -20.27 -21.16
N ARG A 320 40.92 -19.43 -20.12
CA ARG A 320 41.90 -18.33 -19.87
C ARG A 320 41.14 -17.01 -19.61
N HIS A 321 41.46 -16.14 -18.67
CA HIS A 321 42.61 -15.96 -17.78
C HIS A 321 42.14 -15.41 -16.42
N GLN A 322 43.05 -15.55 -15.47
CA GLN A 322 43.03 -15.25 -14.05
C GLN A 322 43.57 -13.83 -13.83
N GLU A 323 42.91 -13.00 -13.02
CA GLU A 323 43.51 -11.80 -12.43
C GLU A 323 43.08 -11.68 -10.96
N ASP A 324 44.11 -11.41 -10.16
CA ASP A 324 44.15 -11.33 -8.71
C ASP A 324 43.43 -10.09 -8.16
N LEU A 325 42.76 -10.23 -7.01
CA LEU A 325 42.62 -9.14 -6.05
C LEU A 325 42.78 -9.67 -4.62
N THR A 326 43.76 -9.09 -3.96
CA THR A 326 44.38 -9.39 -2.68
C THR A 326 43.46 -9.06 -1.50
N VAL A 327 43.41 -9.95 -0.51
CA VAL A 327 42.74 -9.78 0.78
C VAL A 327 43.75 -9.25 1.80
N HIS A 328 43.47 -8.11 2.44
CA HIS A 328 44.17 -7.65 3.64
C HIS A 328 43.47 -8.20 4.90
N PRO A 329 44.18 -8.85 5.84
CA PRO A 329 43.65 -9.14 7.17
C PRO A 329 44.11 -8.07 8.16
N ALA A 330 43.16 -7.38 8.80
CA ALA A 330 43.45 -6.48 9.92
C ALA A 330 43.24 -7.21 11.25
N GLY A 331 44.27 -7.14 12.09
CA GLY A 331 44.47 -7.92 13.29
C GLY A 331 43.47 -7.68 14.42
N LEU A 332 43.22 -8.77 15.13
CA LEU A 332 42.72 -8.84 16.49
C LEU A 332 43.62 -8.03 17.44
N ARG A 333 43.02 -7.16 18.25
CA ARG A 333 43.59 -6.73 19.54
C ARG A 333 42.60 -7.01 20.65
N THR A 334 43.03 -7.87 21.55
CA THR A 334 42.36 -8.25 22.80
C THR A 334 42.59 -7.18 23.85
N SER A 335 41.51 -6.78 24.53
CA SER A 335 41.53 -5.94 25.73
C SER A 335 41.45 -6.82 26.98
N HIS A 336 42.42 -6.66 27.89
CA HIS A 336 42.38 -7.19 29.25
C HIS A 336 41.47 -6.33 30.15
N LEU A 337 40.59 -6.98 30.92
CA LEU A 337 40.01 -6.50 32.17
C LEU A 337 40.14 -7.62 33.22
N PRO A 338 40.33 -7.29 34.52
CA PRO A 338 40.62 -8.29 35.53
C PRO A 338 39.38 -8.92 36.18
N ALA A 339 39.65 -10.01 36.88
CA ALA A 339 38.76 -11.03 37.41
C ALA A 339 37.72 -10.56 38.45
N GLY A 340 36.58 -11.26 38.44
CA GLY A 340 35.62 -11.36 39.52
C GLY A 340 35.13 -12.80 39.64
N ASP A 341 35.42 -13.42 40.78
CA ASP A 341 35.07 -14.77 41.20
C ASP A 341 33.57 -14.87 41.56
N GLY A 342 32.96 -16.06 41.43
CA GLY A 342 31.57 -16.27 41.82
C GLY A 342 30.83 -17.37 41.07
N SER A 343 31.23 -18.61 41.29
CA SER A 343 30.59 -19.86 40.90
C SER A 343 29.05 -19.90 40.98
N ARG A 344 28.40 -20.45 39.93
CA ARG A 344 27.19 -21.31 40.05
C ARG A 344 27.02 -22.14 38.78
N ARG A 345 27.23 -23.45 38.92
CA ARG A 345 26.95 -24.49 37.90
C ARG A 345 25.46 -24.80 37.90
N VAL A 346 24.83 -24.80 36.71
CA VAL A 346 23.64 -25.60 36.42
C VAL A 346 23.80 -26.20 35.02
N SER A 347 23.75 -27.52 34.94
CA SER A 347 23.90 -28.34 33.73
C SER A 347 22.76 -28.11 32.74
N ALA A 348 23.12 -27.90 31.47
CA ALA A 348 22.20 -27.99 30.33
C ALA A 348 22.26 -29.41 29.74
N ALA A 349 21.12 -30.10 29.73
CA ALA A 349 20.92 -31.34 29.02
C ALA A 349 20.75 -31.05 27.51
N VAL A 350 21.64 -31.62 26.70
CA VAL A 350 21.63 -31.54 25.24
C VAL A 350 20.76 -32.67 24.69
N SER A 351 19.56 -32.34 24.19
CA SER A 351 18.76 -33.25 23.38
C SER A 351 19.14 -33.10 21.90
N ARG A 352 19.71 -34.18 21.35
CA ARG A 352 20.05 -34.35 19.93
C ARG A 352 18.78 -34.36 19.07
N VAL A 353 18.71 -33.49 18.07
CA VAL A 353 17.73 -33.56 16.97
C VAL A 353 18.43 -34.06 15.70
N PRO A 354 17.89 -35.05 14.96
CA PRO A 354 18.55 -35.61 13.79
C PRO A 354 18.42 -34.70 12.56
N ARG A 355 19.49 -34.63 11.76
CA ARG A 355 19.51 -34.00 10.42
C ARG A 355 18.61 -34.78 9.44
N PRO A 356 17.74 -34.14 8.65
CA PRO A 356 17.18 -34.78 7.47
C PRO A 356 18.14 -34.67 6.28
N ARG A 357 18.16 -35.77 5.53
CA ARG A 357 18.96 -36.06 4.35
C ARG A 357 18.55 -35.21 3.15
N THR A 358 19.55 -34.81 2.37
CA THR A 358 19.42 -34.25 1.02
C THR A 358 18.74 -35.24 0.07
N ALA A 359 17.64 -34.84 -0.56
CA ALA A 359 17.03 -35.53 -1.70
C ALA A 359 16.84 -34.55 -2.85
N GLY A 360 17.19 -35.01 -4.05
CA GLY A 360 17.58 -34.19 -5.20
C GLY A 360 16.49 -33.31 -5.81
N CYS A 361 16.91 -32.12 -6.24
CA CYS A 361 16.14 -31.20 -7.05
C CYS A 361 16.17 -31.67 -8.52
N ARG A 362 15.04 -32.21 -9.00
CA ARG A 362 14.76 -32.34 -10.44
C ARG A 362 14.12 -31.03 -10.91
N THR A 363 14.77 -30.39 -11.87
CA THR A 363 14.31 -29.19 -12.58
C THR A 363 13.03 -29.48 -13.37
N ALA A 364 11.90 -28.93 -12.93
CA ALA A 364 10.69 -28.87 -13.73
C ALA A 364 10.52 -27.45 -14.30
N ARG A 365 10.84 -27.29 -15.59
CA ARG A 365 10.43 -26.11 -16.37
C ARG A 365 8.92 -26.05 -16.38
N ARG A 366 8.31 -25.05 -15.73
CA ARG A 366 6.88 -24.73 -15.92
C ARG A 366 6.73 -23.48 -16.78
N ARG A 367 5.93 -23.66 -17.84
CA ARG A 367 5.57 -22.67 -18.85
C ARG A 367 4.72 -21.55 -18.22
N ALA A 368 4.92 -20.33 -18.70
CA ALA A 368 4.03 -19.20 -18.46
C ALA A 368 2.59 -19.57 -18.86
N VAL A 369 1.64 -19.38 -17.93
CA VAL A 369 0.21 -19.51 -18.18
C VAL A 369 -0.32 -18.11 -18.43
N LEU A 370 -0.54 -17.78 -19.70
CA LEU A 370 -1.38 -16.65 -20.10
C LEU A 370 -2.84 -17.08 -19.92
N LEU A 371 -3.52 -16.55 -18.90
CA LEU A 371 -4.96 -16.67 -18.76
C LEU A 371 -5.62 -15.76 -19.82
N ARG A 372 -6.20 -16.37 -20.86
CA ARG A 372 -7.10 -15.69 -21.80
C ARG A 372 -8.47 -15.56 -21.16
N ALA A 373 -8.98 -14.32 -21.04
CA ALA A 373 -10.37 -14.05 -20.73
C ALA A 373 -11.30 -14.63 -21.83
N PRO A 374 -12.46 -15.23 -21.48
CA PRO A 374 -13.41 -15.69 -22.48
C PRO A 374 -14.16 -14.49 -23.10
N ARG A 375 -14.26 -14.51 -24.43
CA ARG A 375 -15.08 -13.59 -25.23
C ARG A 375 -16.56 -13.84 -24.93
N ARG A 376 -17.30 -12.79 -24.59
CA ARG A 376 -18.77 -12.81 -24.60
C ARG A 376 -19.26 -12.71 -26.04
N GLU A 377 -19.86 -13.77 -26.53
CA GLU A 377 -20.66 -13.75 -27.76
C GLU A 377 -22.06 -13.22 -27.46
N SER A 378 -22.55 -12.30 -28.29
CA SER A 378 -23.96 -11.89 -28.35
C SER A 378 -24.68 -12.74 -29.39
N PRO A 379 -25.98 -13.01 -29.20
CA PRO A 379 -26.87 -13.11 -30.34
C PRO A 379 -28.10 -12.20 -30.23
N ALA A 380 -28.24 -11.41 -31.30
CA ALA A 380 -29.44 -11.07 -32.07
C ALA A 380 -30.82 -10.87 -31.40
N ARG A 381 -31.34 -9.68 -31.71
CA ARG A 381 -32.74 -9.24 -31.75
C ARG A 381 -33.69 -10.26 -32.40
N HIS A 382 -34.89 -10.44 -31.85
CA HIS A 382 -36.15 -10.65 -32.57
C HIS A 382 -37.25 -9.83 -31.86
N GLY A 383 -38.11 -9.17 -32.64
CA GLY A 383 -39.16 -8.27 -32.15
C GLY A 383 -40.58 -8.77 -32.43
N ARG A 384 -41.55 -7.90 -32.10
CA ARG A 384 -43.03 -7.97 -32.22
C ARG A 384 -43.70 -8.71 -31.06
N SER A 385 -44.85 -8.31 -30.50
CA SER A 385 -45.80 -7.21 -30.73
C SER A 385 -46.92 -7.27 -29.67
N GLY A 386 -47.57 -6.14 -29.36
CA GLY A 386 -48.89 -6.08 -28.70
C GLY A 386 -48.93 -5.10 -27.52
N ARG A 387 -49.14 -3.79 -27.73
CA ARG A 387 -50.41 -3.05 -27.85
C ARG A 387 -51.45 -3.34 -26.75
N ARG A 388 -51.78 -2.26 -26.02
CA ARG A 388 -53.04 -1.81 -25.36
C ARG A 388 -52.62 -1.19 -24.00
N GLY A 389 -52.93 0.02 -23.59
CA GLY A 389 -53.84 1.09 -24.04
C GLY A 389 -54.15 1.90 -22.77
N TRP A 390 -53.75 3.17 -22.72
CA TRP A 390 -54.23 4.20 -21.77
C TRP A 390 -55.71 4.53 -22.10
N PRO A 391 -56.54 5.23 -21.27
CA PRO A 391 -56.21 6.48 -20.53
C PRO A 391 -57.03 6.69 -19.20
N PRO A 392 -57.37 7.91 -18.70
CA PRO A 392 -56.64 8.59 -17.61
C PRO A 392 -57.54 9.12 -16.45
N GLU A 393 -56.95 9.97 -15.59
CA GLU A 393 -57.54 11.06 -14.76
C GLU A 393 -57.59 10.90 -13.22
N GLY A 394 -57.18 11.98 -12.54
CA GLY A 394 -57.64 12.33 -11.18
C GLY A 394 -56.54 12.51 -10.11
N GLY A 395 -56.11 13.75 -9.84
CA GLY A 395 -55.58 14.16 -8.52
C GLY A 395 -56.64 14.98 -7.75
N PRO A 396 -56.35 15.63 -6.61
CA PRO A 396 -55.36 15.35 -5.56
C PRO A 396 -56.02 15.14 -4.17
N GLY A 397 -55.32 14.54 -3.19
CA GLY A 397 -55.88 14.41 -1.83
C GLY A 397 -54.93 13.88 -0.75
N ARG A 398 -54.41 14.82 0.05
CA ARG A 398 -54.08 14.80 1.50
C ARG A 398 -53.73 13.46 2.20
N GLY A 399 -52.57 13.45 2.89
CA GLY A 399 -52.16 12.43 3.87
C GLY A 399 -53.00 12.42 5.17
N PRO A 400 -52.62 11.71 6.26
CA PRO A 400 -51.22 11.53 6.72
C PRO A 400 -50.84 10.12 7.25
N ASP A 401 -49.55 10.00 7.60
CA ASP A 401 -48.94 9.15 8.65
C ASP A 401 -48.96 7.62 8.54
N ALA A 402 -47.86 7.07 8.03
CA ALA A 402 -47.33 5.77 8.47
C ALA A 402 -45.81 5.87 8.67
N ARG A 403 -45.40 5.70 9.93
CA ARG A 403 -44.01 5.74 10.42
C ARG A 403 -43.13 4.65 9.76
N PRO A 404 -41.86 4.93 9.43
CA PRO A 404 -40.93 3.87 9.05
C PRO A 404 -40.38 3.14 10.29
N ARG A 405 -40.20 1.83 10.16
CA ARG A 405 -39.56 0.94 11.15
C ARG A 405 -38.13 1.42 11.43
N ALA A 406 -37.82 1.60 12.71
CA ALA A 406 -36.49 1.94 13.20
C ALA A 406 -35.53 0.76 13.00
N GLY A 407 -34.41 1.01 12.32
CA GLY A 407 -33.19 0.19 12.41
C GLY A 407 -32.52 0.38 13.78
N PRO A 408 -31.61 -0.54 14.18
CA PRO A 408 -31.06 -0.54 15.53
C PRO A 408 -30.21 0.72 15.78
N ARG A 409 -30.60 1.50 16.79
CA ARG A 409 -29.85 2.65 17.30
C ARG A 409 -28.72 2.18 18.20
N TRP A 410 -27.53 2.71 17.97
CA TRP A 410 -26.38 2.62 18.86
C TRP A 410 -26.67 3.35 20.17
N THR A 411 -26.57 2.65 21.30
CA THR A 411 -26.51 3.24 22.64
C THR A 411 -25.06 3.34 23.09
N PRO A 412 -24.56 4.51 23.52
CA PRO A 412 -23.28 4.59 24.20
C PRO A 412 -23.40 3.92 25.57
N ALA A 413 -22.55 2.94 25.85
CA ALA A 413 -22.42 2.38 27.19
C ALA A 413 -22.00 3.49 28.16
N GLY A 414 -22.76 3.64 29.23
CA GLY A 414 -22.55 4.66 30.26
C GLY A 414 -21.69 4.16 31.42
N ARG A 415 -20.99 5.15 31.99
CA ARG A 415 -20.31 5.26 33.30
C ARG A 415 -19.02 4.50 33.51
#